data_AF-A0A3C0EH26-F1
#
_entry.id   AF-A0A3C0EH26-F1
#
_cell.length_a   1.000
_cell.length_b   1.000
_cell.length_c   1.000
_cell.angle_alpha   90.00
_cell.angle_beta   90.00
_cell.angle_gamma   90.00
#
_symmetry.space_group_name_H-M   'P 1'
#
loop_
_entity.id
_entity.type
_entity.pdbx_description
1 polymer ?
#
loop_
_entity_poly.entity_id
_entity_poly.type
_entity_poly.pdbx_seq_one_letter_code
_entity_poly.pdbx_strand_id
1 'polypeptide(L)'
;MAKAQDTRFYADPLMIHWHPSGAVSALDREVLVDIVDSNAIHLGTGRLDVDGPIIATGHQAWFWHPGILAKDMAMAQSASYHNGHMLHLVVDHDVHPAMQMPIPIQNHDAMVGKVIQLAKVREDIPIASQEPVDIKQVQDNLWYLKQEQSASLGKALVDIPDCCNLAQQITVILTRLMKQWVGDVPVLYSTQLMQLPTAKR
;
A
#
# COMPACT_ATOMS: atom_id res chain seq x y z
N MET A 1 -33.47 -16.71 1.54
CA MET A 1 -32.05 -16.70 1.11
C MET A 1 -31.97 -15.90 -0.18
N ALA A 2 -31.36 -14.72 -0.17
CA ALA A 2 -31.18 -13.94 -1.39
C ALA A 2 -30.19 -14.68 -2.31
N LYS A 3 -30.55 -14.85 -3.59
CA LYS A 3 -29.62 -15.38 -4.60
C LYS A 3 -28.41 -14.45 -4.66
N ALA A 4 -27.21 -15.01 -4.51
CA ALA A 4 -25.97 -14.28 -4.76
C ALA A 4 -26.05 -13.70 -6.17
N GLN A 5 -26.09 -12.37 -6.28
CA GLN A 5 -25.94 -11.71 -7.55
C GLN A 5 -24.54 -12.03 -8.05
N ASP A 6 -24.48 -12.56 -9.26
CA ASP A 6 -23.26 -12.84 -10.00
C ASP A 6 -22.57 -11.49 -10.28
N THR A 7 -21.79 -10.98 -9.33
CA THR A 7 -21.01 -9.76 -9.48
C THR A 7 -19.90 -10.04 -10.48
N ARG A 8 -20.22 -9.84 -11.76
CA ARG A 8 -19.22 -9.91 -12.84
C ARG A 8 -18.30 -8.71 -12.73
N PHE A 9 -17.03 -8.98 -12.43
CA PHE A 9 -15.96 -8.00 -12.55
C PHE A 9 -15.77 -7.64 -14.03
N TYR A 10 -15.77 -6.35 -14.34
CA TYR A 10 -15.52 -5.82 -15.68
C TYR A 10 -14.25 -4.97 -15.64
N ALA A 11 -13.25 -5.32 -16.44
CA ALA A 11 -12.02 -4.55 -16.64
C ALA A 11 -12.08 -3.87 -18.01
N ASP A 12 -11.88 -2.54 -18.05
CA ASP A 12 -11.92 -1.73 -19.27
C ASP A 12 -10.61 -0.92 -19.42
N PRO A 13 -9.84 -1.08 -20.52
CA PRO A 13 -10.07 -2.02 -21.62
C PRO A 13 -9.89 -3.47 -21.17
N LEU A 14 -10.64 -4.38 -21.81
CA LEU A 14 -10.46 -5.82 -21.59
C LEU A 14 -8.97 -6.18 -21.72
N MET A 15 -8.45 -7.05 -20.84
CA MET A 15 -7.02 -7.41 -20.82
C MET A 15 -6.50 -7.90 -22.19
N ILE A 16 -7.36 -8.46 -23.04
CA ILE A 16 -7.02 -8.87 -24.42
C ILE A 16 -6.54 -7.71 -25.31
N HIS A 17 -6.85 -6.46 -24.95
CA HIS A 17 -6.44 -5.25 -25.64
C HIS A 17 -5.17 -4.64 -25.05
N TRP A 18 -4.69 -5.18 -23.93
CA TRP A 18 -3.42 -4.77 -23.37
C TRP A 18 -2.36 -5.47 -24.20
N HIS A 19 -1.78 -4.74 -25.15
CA HIS A 19 -0.60 -5.17 -25.89
C HIS A 19 0.62 -4.58 -25.20
N PRO A 20 1.22 -5.24 -24.19
CA PRO A 20 2.50 -4.79 -23.67
C PRO A 20 3.50 -4.85 -24.84
N SER A 21 3.80 -3.68 -25.40
CA SER A 21 4.80 -3.56 -26.44
C SER A 21 6.17 -3.72 -25.79
N GLY A 22 6.76 -4.91 -25.93
CA GLY A 22 8.09 -5.21 -25.42
C GLY A 22 8.11 -6.54 -24.68
N ALA A 23 9.07 -7.41 -25.04
CA ALA A 23 9.38 -8.55 -24.21
C ALA A 23 9.99 -8.02 -22.90
N VAL A 24 9.31 -8.24 -21.77
CA VAL A 24 9.95 -8.10 -20.45
C VAL A 24 11.13 -9.06 -20.45
N SER A 25 12.34 -8.57 -20.24
CA SER A 25 13.49 -9.46 -20.26
C SER A 25 13.43 -10.40 -19.06
N ALA A 26 13.88 -11.65 -19.23
CA ALA A 26 13.97 -12.59 -18.11
C ALA A 26 14.78 -11.99 -16.93
N LEU A 27 15.76 -11.14 -17.25
CA LEU A 27 16.58 -10.41 -16.28
C LEU A 27 15.78 -9.35 -15.51
N ASP A 28 14.87 -8.59 -16.14
CA ASP A 28 14.00 -7.65 -15.40
C ASP A 28 13.10 -8.40 -14.42
N ARG A 29 12.60 -9.58 -14.82
CA ARG A 29 11.76 -10.42 -13.96
C ARG A 29 12.53 -10.93 -12.73
N GLU A 30 13.75 -11.41 -12.92
CA GLU A 30 14.62 -11.85 -11.82
C GLU A 30 14.91 -10.69 -10.84
N VAL A 31 15.34 -9.54 -11.36
CA VAL A 31 15.63 -8.36 -10.53
C VAL A 31 14.37 -7.86 -9.80
N LEU A 32 13.20 -7.90 -10.45
CA LEU A 32 11.94 -7.55 -9.81
C LEU A 32 11.62 -8.46 -8.62
N VAL A 33 11.76 -9.77 -8.79
CA VAL A 33 11.54 -10.75 -7.71
C VAL A 33 12.51 -10.48 -6.56
N ASP A 34 13.80 -10.29 -6.85
CA ASP A 34 14.82 -10.03 -5.83
C ASP A 34 14.52 -8.77 -5.01
N ILE A 35 14.09 -7.68 -5.67
CA ILE A 35 13.71 -6.43 -5.00
C ILE A 35 12.53 -6.67 -4.07
N VAL A 36 11.47 -7.34 -4.55
CA VAL A 36 10.26 -7.56 -3.75
C VAL A 36 10.53 -8.53 -2.60
N ASP A 37 11.33 -9.58 -2.81
CA ASP A 37 11.72 -10.51 -1.75
C ASP A 37 12.64 -9.86 -0.71
N SER A 38 13.49 -8.92 -1.13
CA SER A 38 14.26 -8.09 -0.20
C SER A 38 13.36 -7.23 0.67
N ASN A 39 12.34 -6.58 0.08
CA ASN A 39 11.32 -5.83 0.83
C ASN A 39 10.54 -6.75 1.79
N ALA A 40 10.22 -7.98 1.36
CA ALA A 40 9.53 -8.98 2.20
C ALA A 40 10.33 -9.32 3.45
N ILE A 41 11.63 -9.60 3.29
CA ILE A 41 12.54 -9.93 4.39
C ILE A 41 12.72 -8.74 5.33
N HIS A 42 12.94 -7.55 4.77
CA HIS A 42 13.27 -6.35 5.55
C HIS A 42 12.06 -5.79 6.32
N LEU A 43 10.90 -5.72 5.66
CA LEU A 43 9.71 -5.03 6.16
C LEU A 43 8.64 -5.98 6.70
N GLY A 44 8.79 -7.29 6.51
CA GLY A 44 7.78 -8.29 6.86
C GLY A 44 6.56 -8.26 5.95
N THR A 45 6.75 -7.93 4.67
CA THR A 45 5.71 -7.95 3.62
C THR A 45 5.66 -9.30 2.90
N GLY A 46 4.77 -9.46 1.92
CA GLY A 46 4.63 -10.70 1.13
C GLY A 46 5.76 -10.90 0.12
N ARG A 47 6.00 -12.15 -0.29
CA ARG A 47 6.93 -12.51 -1.38
C ARG A 47 6.21 -12.56 -2.72
N LEU A 48 6.90 -12.19 -3.80
CA LEU A 48 6.32 -12.21 -5.13
C LEU A 48 6.52 -13.57 -5.79
N ASP A 49 5.42 -14.21 -6.15
CA ASP A 49 5.41 -15.33 -7.08
C ASP A 49 5.05 -14.81 -8.48
N VAL A 50 5.82 -15.27 -9.46
CA VAL A 50 5.78 -14.82 -10.86
C VAL A 50 5.31 -15.92 -11.81
N ASP A 51 5.01 -17.12 -11.31
CA ASP A 51 4.59 -18.27 -12.12
C ASP A 51 3.13 -18.18 -12.59
N GLY A 52 2.45 -17.07 -12.31
CA GLY A 52 1.11 -16.73 -12.77
C GLY A 52 0.90 -15.24 -13.09
N PRO A 53 -0.32 -14.84 -13.47
CA PRO A 53 -0.65 -13.44 -13.71
C PRO A 53 -0.43 -12.59 -12.46
N ILE A 54 0.21 -11.43 -12.59
CA ILE A 54 0.34 -10.47 -11.50
C ILE A 54 -0.84 -9.50 -11.57
N ILE A 55 -1.64 -9.45 -10.50
CA ILE A 55 -2.64 -8.42 -10.29
C ILE A 55 -2.01 -7.33 -9.43
N ALA A 56 -1.70 -6.21 -10.06
CA ALA A 56 -1.09 -5.08 -9.38
C ALA A 56 -2.08 -3.93 -9.16
N THR A 57 -1.98 -3.30 -8.00
CA THR A 57 -2.60 -2.00 -7.71
C THR A 57 -1.57 -1.10 -7.05
N GLY A 58 -1.88 0.19 -6.93
CA GLY A 58 -0.96 1.11 -6.25
C GLY A 58 -1.64 2.32 -5.63
N HIS A 59 -0.89 2.95 -4.73
CA HIS A 59 -1.24 4.24 -4.14
C HIS A 59 0.02 5.04 -3.75
N GLN A 60 -0.13 6.34 -3.61
CA GLN A 60 0.88 7.21 -3.01
C GLN A 60 1.09 6.82 -1.56
N ALA A 61 2.32 6.79 -1.03
CA ALA A 61 2.60 6.42 0.36
C ALA A 61 1.92 7.36 1.37
N TRP A 62 0.64 7.14 1.63
CA TRP A 62 -0.25 7.97 2.44
C TRP A 62 -0.81 7.10 3.57
N PHE A 63 -0.69 7.59 4.80
CA PHE A 63 -1.06 6.87 6.01
C PHE A 63 -2.41 6.15 5.96
N TRP A 64 -3.48 6.82 5.53
CA TRP A 64 -4.79 6.17 5.42
C TRP A 64 -5.81 6.97 4.61
N HIS A 65 -6.52 6.27 3.73
CA HIS A 65 -7.88 6.60 3.34
C HIS A 65 -8.63 5.31 2.96
N PRO A 66 -9.98 5.28 3.02
CA PRO A 66 -10.76 4.05 2.77
C PRO A 66 -10.52 3.40 1.40
N GLY A 67 -10.06 4.18 0.41
CA GLY A 67 -9.75 3.71 -0.93
C GLY A 67 -8.50 2.82 -1.00
N ILE A 68 -7.57 2.89 -0.04
CA ILE A 68 -6.41 2.00 0.05
C ILE A 68 -6.88 0.58 0.30
N LEU A 69 -7.62 0.36 1.39
CA LEU A 69 -8.17 -0.95 1.73
C LEU A 69 -9.07 -1.50 0.63
N ALA A 70 -9.93 -0.66 0.03
CA ALA A 70 -10.80 -1.10 -1.06
C ALA A 70 -10.01 -1.62 -2.27
N LYS A 71 -8.90 -0.96 -2.63
CA LYS A 71 -8.01 -1.41 -3.70
C LYS A 71 -7.34 -2.74 -3.37
N ASP A 72 -6.83 -2.90 -2.16
CA ASP A 72 -6.14 -4.12 -1.76
C ASP A 72 -7.10 -5.32 -1.64
N MET A 73 -8.32 -5.10 -1.15
CA MET A 73 -9.37 -6.13 -1.16
C MET A 73 -9.77 -6.52 -2.59
N ALA A 74 -9.90 -5.54 -3.50
CA ALA A 74 -10.19 -5.82 -4.90
C ALA A 74 -9.05 -6.58 -5.59
N MET A 75 -7.79 -6.21 -5.31
CA MET A 75 -6.61 -6.92 -5.78
C MET A 75 -6.58 -8.37 -5.28
N ALA A 76 -6.81 -8.59 -3.97
CA ALA A 76 -6.84 -9.92 -3.38
C ALA A 76 -7.93 -10.81 -4.00
N GLN A 77 -9.14 -10.26 -4.14
CA GLN A 77 -10.25 -10.97 -4.78
C GLN A 77 -9.96 -11.29 -6.25
N SER A 78 -9.39 -10.35 -6.99
CA SER A 78 -9.02 -10.52 -8.40
C SER A 78 -7.90 -11.55 -8.57
N ALA A 79 -6.86 -11.50 -7.73
CA ALA A 79 -5.78 -12.48 -7.73
C ALA A 79 -6.32 -13.89 -7.46
N SER A 80 -7.19 -14.05 -6.44
CA SER A 80 -7.85 -15.32 -6.17
C SER A 80 -8.70 -15.81 -7.34
N TYR A 81 -9.49 -14.94 -7.97
CA TYR A 81 -10.37 -15.32 -9.09
C TYR A 81 -9.59 -15.73 -10.34
N HIS A 82 -8.44 -15.10 -10.60
CA HIS A 82 -7.63 -15.35 -11.79
C HIS A 82 -6.46 -16.33 -11.58
N ASN A 83 -6.37 -17.00 -10.41
CA ASN A 83 -5.17 -17.77 -10.01
C ASN A 83 -3.88 -16.96 -10.22
N GLY A 84 -3.92 -15.68 -9.85
CA GLY A 84 -2.81 -14.75 -9.96
C GLY A 84 -2.20 -14.40 -8.61
N HIS A 85 -1.19 -13.54 -8.66
CA HIS A 85 -0.43 -13.08 -7.50
C HIS A 85 -0.61 -11.58 -7.31
N MET A 86 -0.66 -11.14 -6.06
CA MET A 86 -0.81 -9.72 -5.73
C MET A 86 0.54 -8.99 -5.85
N LEU A 87 0.50 -7.72 -6.24
CA LEU A 87 1.64 -6.82 -6.13
C LEU A 87 1.17 -5.40 -5.83
N HIS A 88 1.57 -4.86 -4.69
CA HIS A 88 1.26 -3.49 -4.31
C HIS A 88 2.39 -2.55 -4.72
N LEU A 89 2.09 -1.63 -5.64
CA LEU A 89 3.00 -0.60 -6.11
C LEU A 89 2.84 0.68 -5.27
N VAL A 90 3.84 1.00 -4.46
CA VAL A 90 3.89 2.23 -3.68
C VAL A 90 4.49 3.35 -4.52
N VAL A 91 3.70 4.40 -4.78
CA VAL A 91 4.17 5.62 -5.45
C VAL A 91 4.83 6.52 -4.42
N ASP A 92 6.15 6.44 -4.34
CA ASP A 92 6.98 7.05 -3.28
C ASP A 92 7.81 8.25 -3.75
N HIS A 93 7.86 8.51 -5.06
CA HIS A 93 8.55 9.66 -5.65
C HIS A 93 7.74 10.98 -5.60
N ASP A 94 6.47 10.91 -5.23
CA ASP A 94 5.58 12.07 -5.12
C ASP A 94 5.77 12.83 -3.80
N VAL A 95 5.30 14.08 -3.83
CA VAL A 95 5.20 14.96 -2.67
C VAL A 95 3.73 15.16 -2.31
N HIS A 96 3.35 14.77 -1.09
CA HIS A 96 1.96 14.88 -0.61
C HIS A 96 1.91 14.87 0.93
N PRO A 97 0.79 15.28 1.56
CA PRO A 97 0.64 15.28 3.01
C PRO A 97 0.45 13.87 3.59
N ALA A 98 1.49 13.04 3.51
CA ALA A 98 1.45 11.60 3.77
C ALA A 98 0.99 11.20 5.18
N MET A 99 1.15 12.07 6.18
CA MET A 99 0.76 11.82 7.58
C MET A 99 -0.53 12.55 7.98
N GLN A 100 -1.38 12.90 7.02
CA GLN A 100 -2.73 13.38 7.28
C GLN A 100 -3.74 12.24 7.22
N MET A 101 -4.67 12.21 8.18
CA MET A 101 -5.75 11.23 8.21
C MET A 101 -7.10 11.95 8.23
N PRO A 102 -7.91 11.83 7.15
CA PRO A 102 -9.29 12.30 7.19
C PRO A 102 -10.11 11.37 8.08
N ILE A 103 -10.83 11.95 9.04
CA ILE A 103 -11.75 11.22 9.91
C ILE A 103 -13.15 11.84 9.86
N PRO A 104 -14.19 11.01 9.91
CA PRO A 104 -15.54 11.51 10.12
C PRO A 104 -15.75 11.83 11.61
N ILE A 105 -16.23 13.03 11.92
CA ILE A 105 -16.61 13.45 13.27
C ILE A 105 -18.09 13.75 13.28
N GLN A 106 -18.81 13.20 14.25
CA GLN A 106 -20.19 13.57 14.51
C GLN A 106 -20.22 14.93 15.22
N ASN A 107 -20.87 15.91 14.59
CA ASN A 107 -21.11 17.23 15.14
C ASN A 107 -22.63 17.47 15.19
N HIS A 108 -23.23 17.28 16.36
CA HIS A 108 -24.69 17.23 16.54
C HIS A 108 -25.33 16.21 15.58
N ASP A 109 -26.20 16.68 14.68
CA ASP A 109 -26.94 15.86 13.72
C ASP A 109 -26.23 15.73 12.36
N ALA A 110 -25.01 16.25 12.22
CA ALA A 110 -24.24 16.22 10.98
C ALA A 110 -22.93 15.44 11.14
N MET A 111 -22.54 14.73 10.08
CA MET A 111 -21.19 14.17 9.93
C MET A 111 -20.31 15.16 9.19
N VAL A 112 -19.21 15.59 9.81
CA VAL A 112 -18.22 16.49 9.20
C VAL A 112 -16.88 15.79 9.07
N GLY A 113 -16.18 16.02 7.96
CA GLY A 113 -14.81 15.55 7.78
C GLY A 113 -13.84 16.46 8.52
N LYS A 114 -12.94 15.88 9.33
CA LYS A 114 -11.79 16.58 9.91
C LYS A 114 -10.51 15.87 9.50
N VAL A 115 -9.49 16.65 9.16
CA VAL A 115 -8.15 16.11 8.91
C VAL A 115 -7.31 16.22 10.17
N ILE A 116 -6.60 15.15 10.51
CA ILE A 116 -5.67 15.10 11.63
C ILE A 116 -4.26 14.95 11.08
N GLN A 117 -3.34 15.78 11.57
CA GLN A 117 -1.92 15.61 11.32
C GLN A 117 -1.34 14.65 12.36
N LEU A 118 -0.83 13.50 11.90
CA LEU A 118 -0.28 12.45 12.77
C LEU A 118 1.21 12.65 13.06
N ALA A 119 1.96 13.22 12.12
CA ALA A 119 3.34 13.62 12.30
C ALA A 119 3.68 14.74 11.31
N LYS A 120 4.75 15.49 11.55
CA LYS A 120 5.21 16.50 10.59
C LYS A 120 5.87 15.79 9.41
N VAL A 121 5.53 16.23 8.20
CA VAL A 121 6.17 15.81 6.95
C VAL A 121 6.68 17.02 6.21
N ARG A 122 7.66 16.80 5.34
CA ARG A 122 8.17 17.81 4.43
C ARG A 122 7.40 17.76 3.12
N GLU A 123 6.74 18.86 2.77
CA GLU A 123 5.96 18.97 1.53
C GLU A 123 6.78 19.57 0.37
N ASP A 124 8.10 19.56 0.49
CA ASP A 124 9.05 20.04 -0.52
C ASP A 124 9.95 18.93 -1.08
N ILE A 125 9.87 17.71 -0.54
CA ILE A 125 10.68 16.57 -0.97
C ILE A 125 9.86 15.28 -1.08
N PRO A 126 10.21 14.37 -2.01
CA PRO A 126 9.53 13.09 -2.17
C PRO A 126 9.46 12.28 -0.87
N ILE A 127 8.39 11.50 -0.69
CA ILE A 127 8.25 10.65 0.51
C ILE A 127 9.40 9.65 0.63
N ALA A 128 9.89 9.10 -0.47
CA ALA A 128 11.05 8.21 -0.50
C ALA A 128 12.35 8.84 0.03
N SER A 129 12.43 10.17 0.05
CA SER A 129 13.58 10.95 0.51
C SER A 129 13.40 11.52 1.93
N GLN A 130 12.28 11.22 2.58
CA GLN A 130 12.01 11.63 3.96
C GLN A 130 12.39 10.53 4.93
N GLU A 131 13.07 10.90 6.02
CA GLU A 131 13.30 10.01 7.15
C GLU A 131 11.96 9.51 7.73
N PRO A 132 11.91 8.29 8.30
CA PRO A 132 10.75 7.84 9.07
C PRO A 132 10.39 8.84 10.17
N VAL A 133 9.09 8.98 10.46
CA VAL A 133 8.64 9.86 11.55
C VAL A 133 8.71 9.15 12.90
N ASP A 134 8.68 9.92 13.99
CA ASP A 134 8.61 9.38 15.34
C ASP A 134 7.25 8.67 15.56
N ILE A 135 7.30 7.35 15.72
CA ILE A 135 6.10 6.52 15.95
C ILE A 135 5.42 6.88 17.26
N LYS A 136 6.17 7.31 18.28
CA LYS A 136 5.57 7.76 19.53
C LYS A 136 4.71 9.01 19.30
N GLN A 137 5.18 9.95 18.48
CA GLN A 137 4.39 11.12 18.09
C GLN A 137 3.10 10.71 17.36
N VAL A 138 3.18 9.75 16.44
CA VAL A 138 2.00 9.20 15.74
C VAL A 138 1.01 8.61 16.73
N GLN A 139 1.47 7.78 17.67
CA GLN A 139 0.65 7.17 18.72
C GLN A 139 0.00 8.22 19.63
N ASP A 140 0.76 9.23 20.07
CA ASP A 140 0.26 10.32 20.92
C ASP A 140 -0.85 11.09 20.20
N ASN A 141 -0.67 11.39 18.91
CA ASN A 141 -1.67 12.09 18.08
C ASN A 141 -2.92 11.25 17.80
N LEU A 142 -2.79 9.92 17.72
CA LEU A 142 -3.92 9.00 17.61
C LEU A 142 -4.68 8.84 18.91
N TRP A 143 -3.99 8.85 20.06
CA TRP A 143 -4.61 8.70 21.38
C TRP A 143 -5.65 9.80 21.65
N TYR A 144 -5.42 11.02 21.14
CA TYR A 144 -6.39 12.11 21.20
C TYR A 144 -7.77 11.77 20.59
N LEU A 145 -7.85 10.73 19.75
CA LEU A 145 -9.10 10.30 19.15
C LEU A 145 -10.00 9.47 20.06
N LYS A 146 -9.47 8.91 21.17
CA LYS A 146 -10.24 8.20 22.21
C LYS A 146 -11.28 7.18 21.69
N GLN A 147 -11.07 6.58 20.51
CA GLN A 147 -11.99 5.59 19.96
C GLN A 147 -11.42 4.17 20.12
N GLU A 148 -12.29 3.19 20.38
CA GLU A 148 -11.95 1.76 20.39
C GLU A 148 -11.22 1.32 19.11
N GLN A 149 -11.50 1.99 18.00
CA GLN A 149 -10.88 1.76 16.68
C GLN A 149 -9.36 2.05 16.66
N SER A 150 -8.84 2.76 17.65
CA SER A 150 -7.38 3.01 17.79
C SER A 150 -6.59 1.76 18.17
N ALA A 151 -7.22 0.69 18.66
CA ALA A 151 -6.51 -0.52 19.11
C ALA A 151 -5.81 -1.26 17.96
N SER A 152 -6.46 -1.44 16.82
CA SER A 152 -5.85 -2.10 15.65
C SER A 152 -4.70 -1.28 15.07
N LEU A 153 -4.87 0.05 15.06
CA LEU A 153 -3.82 0.96 14.62
C LEU A 153 -2.64 1.02 15.58
N GLY A 154 -2.91 1.04 16.89
CA GLY A 154 -1.91 0.93 17.93
C GLY A 154 -1.08 -0.35 17.77
N LYS A 155 -1.73 -1.49 17.52
CA LYS A 155 -1.04 -2.76 17.25
C LYS A 155 -0.15 -2.70 16.00
N ALA A 156 -0.61 -2.08 14.92
CA ALA A 156 0.20 -1.94 13.70
C ALA A 156 1.47 -1.10 13.93
N LEU A 157 1.44 -0.18 14.90
CA LEU A 157 2.54 0.71 15.26
C LEU A 157 3.57 0.10 16.23
N VAL A 158 3.30 -1.07 16.82
CA VAL A 158 4.22 -1.74 17.75
C VAL A 158 5.32 -2.46 16.97
N ASP A 159 6.57 -2.39 17.45
CA ASP A 159 7.73 -3.11 16.89
C ASP A 159 7.87 -2.94 15.36
N ILE A 160 7.74 -1.70 14.88
CA ILE A 160 8.02 -1.37 13.47
C ILE A 160 9.51 -1.69 13.20
N PRO A 161 9.83 -2.46 12.12
CA PRO A 161 11.20 -2.72 11.74
C PRO A 161 11.91 -1.41 11.39
N ASP A 162 13.24 -1.44 11.41
CA ASP A 162 14.02 -0.29 10.97
C ASP A 162 13.67 0.03 9.50
N CYS A 163 13.16 1.22 9.23
CA CYS A 163 12.70 1.64 7.91
C CYS A 163 13.68 2.67 7.36
N CYS A 164 14.07 2.57 6.10
CA CYS A 164 15.00 3.53 5.49
C CYS A 164 14.37 4.89 5.18
N ASN A 165 13.04 4.96 5.04
CA ASN A 165 12.33 6.19 4.74
C ASN A 165 10.85 6.13 5.19
N LEU A 166 10.17 7.27 5.08
CA LEU A 166 8.77 7.42 5.44
C LEU A 166 7.84 6.53 4.61
N ALA A 167 8.15 6.29 3.33
CA ALA A 167 7.34 5.42 2.48
C ALA A 167 7.32 3.98 3.00
N GLN A 168 8.48 3.47 3.42
CA GLN A 168 8.59 2.14 4.04
C GLN A 168 7.84 2.06 5.37
N GLN A 169 7.98 3.08 6.22
CA GLN A 169 7.27 3.11 7.50
C GLN A 169 5.75 3.09 7.31
N ILE A 170 5.22 3.89 6.39
CA ILE A 170 3.79 3.90 6.04
C ILE A 170 3.35 2.54 5.50
N THR A 171 4.16 1.94 4.62
CA THR A 171 3.89 0.61 4.04
C THR A 171 3.78 -0.46 5.12
N VAL A 172 4.71 -0.51 6.08
CA VAL A 172 4.64 -1.46 7.20
C VAL A 172 3.34 -1.30 7.98
N ILE A 173 2.97 -0.06 8.31
CA ILE A 173 1.76 0.22 9.08
C ILE A 173 0.52 -0.27 8.31
N LEU A 174 0.42 0.10 7.04
CA LEU A 174 -0.70 -0.28 6.18
C LEU A 174 -0.81 -1.78 5.99
N THR A 175 0.28 -2.45 5.60
CA THR A 175 0.28 -3.90 5.38
C THR A 175 -0.11 -4.67 6.65
N ARG A 176 0.35 -4.24 7.84
CA ARG A 176 -0.06 -4.83 9.12
C ARG A 176 -1.53 -4.60 9.42
N LEU A 177 -2.04 -3.38 9.20
CA LEU A 177 -3.46 -3.07 9.35
C LEU A 177 -4.32 -3.98 8.46
N MET A 178 -3.88 -4.16 7.22
CA MET A 178 -4.68 -4.82 6.19
C MET A 178 -4.57 -6.34 6.20
N LYS A 179 -3.52 -6.89 6.84
CA LYS A 179 -3.18 -8.32 6.83
C LYS A 179 -4.35 -9.26 7.13
N GLN A 180 -5.26 -8.89 8.03
CA GLN A 180 -6.41 -9.73 8.37
C GLN A 180 -7.44 -9.89 7.22
N TRP A 181 -7.45 -8.97 6.25
CA TRP A 181 -8.37 -9.01 5.12
C TRP A 181 -7.73 -9.51 3.83
N VAL A 182 -6.44 -9.19 3.62
CA VAL A 182 -5.75 -9.48 2.34
C VAL A 182 -4.54 -10.40 2.48
N GLY A 183 -4.14 -10.77 3.70
CA GLY A 183 -2.95 -11.57 3.93
C GLY A 183 -1.64 -10.78 3.76
N ASP A 184 -0.55 -11.49 3.49
CA ASP A 184 0.75 -10.87 3.22
C ASP A 184 0.79 -10.37 1.77
N VAL A 185 0.99 -9.06 1.60
CA VAL A 185 0.96 -8.40 0.30
C VAL A 185 2.40 -8.09 -0.14
N PRO A 186 2.85 -8.55 -1.31
CA PRO A 186 4.15 -8.17 -1.86
C PRO A 186 4.19 -6.70 -2.25
N VAL A 187 5.27 -6.01 -1.92
CA VAL A 187 5.39 -4.56 -2.12
C VAL A 187 6.58 -4.21 -3.01
N LEU A 188 6.34 -3.31 -3.95
CA LEU A 188 7.35 -2.67 -4.79
C LEU A 188 7.22 -1.15 -4.68
N TYR A 189 8.34 -0.45 -4.51
CA TYR A 189 8.35 1.01 -4.54
C TYR A 189 8.64 1.51 -5.96
N SER A 190 7.95 2.57 -6.39
CA SER A 190 8.10 3.11 -7.75
C SER A 190 9.54 3.56 -8.05
N THR A 191 10.25 4.10 -7.05
CA THR A 191 11.68 4.45 -7.19
C THR A 191 12.57 3.24 -7.45
N GLN A 192 12.19 2.05 -6.99
CA GLN A 192 12.93 0.80 -7.23
C GLN A 192 12.81 0.30 -8.67
N LEU A 193 11.80 0.76 -9.44
CA LEU A 193 11.69 0.42 -10.87
C LEU A 193 12.92 0.91 -11.67
N MET A 194 13.61 1.95 -11.21
CA MET A 194 14.86 2.44 -11.81
C MET A 194 16.02 1.45 -11.68
N GLN A 195 15.90 0.44 -10.81
CA GLN A 195 16.91 -0.62 -10.67
C GLN A 195 16.80 -1.66 -11.78
N LEU A 196 15.65 -1.74 -12.46
CA LEU A 196 15.42 -2.70 -13.54
C LEU A 196 16.40 -2.44 -14.71
N PRO A 197 16.97 -3.49 -15.31
CA PRO A 197 17.85 -3.37 -16.48
C PRO A 197 17.30 -2.51 -17.62
N THR A 198 15.99 -2.60 -17.89
CA THR A 198 15.32 -1.81 -18.92
C THR A 198 15.24 -0.32 -18.62
N ALA A 199 15.21 0.09 -17.35
CA ALA A 199 15.18 1.50 -16.95
C ALA A 199 16.54 2.21 -17.11
N LYS A 200 17.63 1.47 -17.35
CA LYS A 200 19.00 1.99 -17.52
C LYS A 200 19.40 2.19 -18.98
N ARG A 201 18.48 1.94 -19.93
CA ARG A 201 18.74 2.03 -21.37
C ARG A 201 18.50 3.42 -21.92
#